data_AF-A0A1H2XWQ4-F1
#
_entry.id   AF-A0A1H2XWQ4-F1
#
_cell.length_a   1.000
_cell.length_b   1.000
_cell.length_c   1.000
_cell.angle_alpha   90.00
_cell.angle_beta   90.00
_cell.angle_gamma   90.00
#
_symmetry.space_group_name_H-M   'P 1'
#
loop_
_entity.id
_entity.type
_entity.pdbx_description
1 polymer ?
#
loop_
_entity_poly.entity_id
_entity_poly.type
_entity_poly.pdbx_seq_one_letter_code
_entity_poly.pdbx_strand_id
1 'polypeptide(L)'
;MSDLAELERRISAALDRIARRADMSQSVSQPASQPVSSGSSAASGPAGAGGGGDAGAVLAALRAELSAEQSTNAQLTERVHQLKQRQDNTISQLERSMARLTEQLDLQSLELLRLKKANAKLVSANAALRDTQAAGYPEGQVMNRSLSAELEALQAERRVEIAEMEEILAELKPLLSAEASHAG
;
A
#
# COMPACT_ATOMS: atom_id res chain seq x y z
N MET A 1 13.73 14.37 5.55
CA MET A 1 14.45 14.12 4.28
C MET A 1 15.63 13.15 4.43
N SER A 2 16.26 13.06 5.61
CA SER A 2 17.31 12.07 5.93
C SER A 2 16.85 10.61 5.84
N ASP A 3 15.62 10.34 6.26
CA ASP A 3 15.12 8.97 6.46
C ASP A 3 14.84 8.28 5.12
N LEU A 4 14.48 9.06 4.10
CA LEU A 4 14.27 8.57 2.73
C LEU A 4 15.61 8.16 2.10
N ALA A 5 16.67 8.95 2.30
CA ALA A 5 18.01 8.61 1.83
C ALA A 5 18.60 7.37 2.56
N GLU A 6 18.26 7.17 3.83
CA GLU A 6 18.66 5.98 4.57
C GLU A 6 17.90 4.72 4.10
N LEU A 7 16.61 4.85 3.79
CA LEU A 7 15.81 3.78 3.19
C LEU A 7 16.32 3.40 1.80
N GLU A 8 16.60 4.37 0.94
CA GLU A 8 17.20 4.13 -0.39
C GLU A 8 18.53 3.37 -0.28
N ARG A 9 19.42 3.80 0.62
CA ARG A 9 20.71 3.15 0.85
C ARG A 9 20.55 1.70 1.34
N ARG A 10 19.56 1.43 2.20
CA ARG A 10 19.26 0.07 2.69
C ARG A 10 18.65 -0.80 1.59
N ILE A 11 17.79 -0.24 0.74
CA ILE A 11 17.16 -0.96 -0.38
C ILE A 11 18.22 -1.33 -1.42
N SER A 12 19.09 -0.40 -1.83
CA SER A 12 20.19 -0.70 -2.77
C SER A 12 21.11 -1.79 -2.23
N ALA A 13 21.48 -1.73 -0.94
CA ALA A 13 22.31 -2.75 -0.30
C ALA A 13 21.60 -4.12 -0.15
N ALA A 14 20.27 -4.16 -0.13
CA ALA A 14 19.51 -5.40 -0.16
C ALA A 14 19.45 -6.00 -1.57
N LEU A 15 19.22 -5.17 -2.59
CA LEU A 15 19.20 -5.59 -4.00
C LEU A 15 20.55 -6.13 -4.46
N ASP A 16 21.67 -5.48 -4.10
CA ASP A 16 23.01 -5.96 -4.42
C ASP A 16 23.33 -7.33 -3.80
N ARG A 17 22.82 -7.59 -2.59
CA ARG A 17 22.97 -8.90 -1.93
C ARG A 17 22.16 -9.99 -2.64
N ILE A 18 20.97 -9.65 -3.12
CA ILE A 18 20.12 -10.58 -3.88
C ILE A 18 20.77 -10.89 -5.24
N ALA A 19 21.29 -9.87 -5.94
CA ALA A 19 22.00 -10.05 -7.21
C ALA A 19 23.20 -11.00 -7.08
N ARG A 20 24.06 -10.79 -6.05
CA ARG A 20 25.19 -11.69 -5.79
C ARG A 20 24.76 -13.12 -5.47
N ARG A 21 23.65 -13.28 -4.74
CA ARG A 21 23.13 -14.61 -4.42
C ARG A 21 22.52 -15.31 -5.65
N ALA A 22 21.93 -14.54 -6.57
CA ALA A 22 21.45 -15.05 -7.84
C ALA A 22 22.62 -15.54 -8.73
N ASP A 23 23.70 -14.75 -8.85
CA ASP A 23 24.91 -15.15 -9.59
C ASP A 23 25.58 -16.42 -9.01
N MET A 24 25.60 -16.55 -7.68
CA MET A 24 26.10 -17.76 -7.00
C MET A 24 25.21 -18.98 -7.27
N SER A 25 23.90 -18.80 -7.42
CA SER A 25 23.00 -19.91 -7.79
C SER A 25 23.09 -20.30 -9.27
N GLN A 26 23.35 -19.33 -10.15
CA GLN A 26 23.54 -19.56 -11.59
C GLN A 26 24.87 -20.25 -11.89
N SER A 27 25.94 -19.88 -11.18
CA SER A 27 27.27 -20.52 -11.32
C SER A 27 27.29 -21.97 -10.83
N VAL A 28 26.47 -22.33 -9.85
CA VAL A 28 26.25 -23.74 -9.43
C VAL A 28 25.41 -24.52 -10.46
N SER A 29 24.63 -23.82 -11.30
CA SER A 29 23.74 -24.43 -12.31
C SER A 29 24.38 -24.52 -13.71
N GLN A 30 25.64 -24.12 -13.88
CA GLN A 30 26.32 -24.17 -15.18
C GLN A 30 27.09 -25.51 -15.32
N PRO A 31 26.67 -26.43 -16.20
CA PRO A 31 27.39 -27.68 -16.41
C PRO A 31 28.71 -27.39 -17.13
N ALA A 32 29.82 -27.85 -16.54
CA ALA A 32 31.14 -27.81 -17.15
C ALA A 32 31.15 -28.58 -18.48
N SER A 33 31.06 -27.86 -19.60
CA SER A 33 31.34 -28.41 -20.92
C SER A 33 32.85 -28.38 -21.12
N GLN A 34 33.52 -29.50 -20.81
CA GLN A 34 34.91 -29.70 -21.24
C GLN A 34 34.95 -30.12 -22.72
N PRO A 35 35.98 -29.70 -23.48
CA PRO A 35 36.11 -30.06 -24.88
C PRO A 35 36.62 -31.51 -25.01
N VAL A 36 35.87 -32.34 -25.73
CA VAL A 36 36.30 -33.69 -26.12
C VAL A 36 37.42 -33.58 -27.16
N SER A 37 38.63 -33.98 -26.78
CA SER A 37 39.68 -34.33 -27.73
C SER A 37 39.53 -35.80 -28.14
N SER A 38 39.50 -35.99 -29.44
CA SER A 38 39.40 -37.22 -30.20
C SER A 38 40.59 -38.15 -29.94
N GLY A 39 40.31 -39.40 -29.57
CA GLY A 39 41.29 -40.47 -29.44
C GLY A 39 40.65 -41.84 -29.61
N SER A 40 40.92 -42.45 -30.76
CA SER A 40 40.50 -43.78 -31.24
C SER A 40 40.42 -44.91 -30.19
N SER A 41 39.38 -45.74 -30.25
CA SER A 41 39.51 -47.14 -30.72
C SER A 41 38.16 -47.86 -30.75
N ALA A 42 37.74 -48.24 -31.95
CA ALA A 42 36.81 -49.33 -32.17
C ALA A 42 37.53 -50.66 -31.89
N ALA A 43 37.02 -51.45 -30.95
CA ALA A 43 37.29 -52.87 -30.86
C ALA A 43 36.05 -53.58 -30.35
N SER A 44 35.61 -54.51 -31.17
CA SER A 44 34.45 -55.40 -31.13
C SER A 44 34.47 -56.44 -29.99
N GLY A 45 33.28 -56.85 -29.54
CA GLY A 45 33.06 -58.17 -28.91
C GLY A 45 32.07 -58.19 -27.75
N PRO A 46 31.34 -59.30 -27.50
CA PRO A 46 29.92 -59.28 -27.16
C PRO A 46 29.59 -59.47 -25.67
N ALA A 47 28.31 -59.24 -25.34
CA ALA A 47 27.59 -59.76 -24.17
C ALA A 47 28.19 -59.48 -22.78
N GLY A 48 27.67 -58.42 -22.15
CA GLY A 48 27.80 -58.16 -20.71
C GLY A 48 26.49 -57.65 -20.13
N ALA A 49 25.44 -58.48 -20.17
CA ALA A 49 24.24 -58.26 -19.37
C ALA A 49 24.62 -58.44 -17.88
N GLY A 50 24.99 -57.35 -17.23
CA GLY A 50 25.42 -57.36 -15.83
C GLY A 50 25.78 -56.01 -15.20
N GLY A 51 26.00 -54.95 -16.01
CA GLY A 51 26.36 -53.61 -15.50
C GLY A 51 25.26 -52.54 -15.58
N GLY A 52 24.15 -52.82 -16.26
CA GLY A 52 23.06 -51.85 -16.47
C GLY A 52 22.10 -51.68 -15.28
N GLY A 53 22.16 -52.58 -14.29
CA GLY A 53 21.29 -52.54 -13.11
C GLY A 53 21.62 -51.40 -12.16
N ASP A 54 22.90 -51.14 -11.91
CA ASP A 54 23.36 -50.11 -10.97
C ASP A 54 23.20 -48.70 -11.55
N ALA A 55 23.65 -48.49 -12.80
CA ALA A 55 23.41 -47.22 -13.52
C ALA A 55 21.91 -46.94 -13.73
N GLY A 56 21.10 -47.98 -13.99
CA GLY A 56 19.64 -47.86 -14.08
C GLY A 56 18.97 -47.49 -12.76
N ALA A 57 19.44 -48.05 -11.64
CA ALA A 57 18.95 -47.74 -10.30
C ALA A 57 19.30 -46.30 -9.87
N VAL A 58 20.53 -45.84 -10.14
CA VAL A 58 20.95 -44.46 -9.90
C VAL A 58 20.13 -43.47 -10.73
N LEU A 59 19.89 -43.76 -12.01
CA LEU A 59 19.03 -42.92 -12.86
C LEU A 59 17.57 -42.88 -12.38
N ALA A 60 17.04 -43.98 -11.85
CA ALA A 60 15.71 -44.00 -11.26
C ALA A 60 15.63 -43.17 -9.98
N ALA A 61 16.65 -43.22 -9.12
CA ALA A 61 16.75 -42.42 -7.90
C ALA A 61 16.85 -40.91 -8.21
N LEU A 62 17.72 -40.51 -9.15
CA LEU A 62 17.82 -39.10 -9.57
C LEU A 62 16.51 -38.58 -10.19
N ARG A 63 15.80 -39.40 -10.95
CA ARG A 63 14.49 -39.01 -11.51
C ARG A 63 13.44 -38.84 -10.42
N ALA A 64 13.43 -39.71 -9.41
CA ALA A 64 12.56 -39.58 -8.26
C ALA A 64 12.84 -38.28 -7.50
N GLU A 65 14.11 -37.97 -7.23
CA GLU A 65 14.53 -36.75 -6.53
C GLU A 65 14.19 -35.49 -7.36
N LEU A 66 14.45 -35.50 -8.67
CA LEU A 66 14.08 -34.40 -9.56
C LEU A 66 12.55 -34.18 -9.58
N SER A 67 11.74 -35.25 -9.63
CA SER A 67 10.28 -35.13 -9.56
C SER A 67 9.80 -34.60 -8.21
N ALA A 68 10.46 -34.98 -7.11
CA ALA A 68 10.18 -34.45 -5.79
C ALA A 68 10.51 -32.95 -5.73
N GLU A 69 11.68 -32.54 -6.19
CA GLU A 69 12.08 -31.14 -6.27
C GLU A 69 11.12 -30.31 -7.15
N GLN A 70 10.73 -30.80 -8.32
CA GLN A 70 9.75 -30.13 -9.19
C GLN A 70 8.40 -29.95 -8.49
N SER A 71 7.94 -30.95 -7.74
CA SER A 71 6.69 -30.84 -6.98
C SER A 71 6.78 -29.79 -5.86
N THR A 72 7.93 -29.71 -5.16
CA THR A 72 8.15 -28.67 -4.14
C THR A 72 8.25 -27.29 -4.76
N ASN A 73 8.91 -27.17 -5.91
CA ASN A 73 9.04 -25.91 -6.64
C ASN A 73 7.66 -25.41 -7.08
N ALA A 74 6.82 -26.29 -7.66
CA ALA A 74 5.45 -25.97 -8.04
C ALA A 74 4.60 -25.48 -6.85
N GLN A 75 4.73 -26.12 -5.68
CA GLN A 75 4.04 -25.68 -4.46
C GLN A 75 4.54 -24.32 -3.97
N LEU A 76 5.85 -24.07 -4.03
CA LEU A 76 6.42 -22.78 -3.63
C LEU A 76 6.02 -21.66 -4.60
N THR A 77 6.02 -21.91 -5.90
CA THR A 77 5.57 -20.92 -6.90
C THR A 77 4.10 -20.57 -6.71
N GLU A 78 3.25 -21.57 -6.41
CA GLU A 78 1.84 -21.34 -6.13
C GLU A 78 1.66 -20.52 -4.84
N ARG A 79 2.38 -20.85 -3.77
CA ARG A 79 2.36 -20.06 -2.52
C ARG A 79 2.84 -18.63 -2.73
N VAL A 80 3.89 -18.42 -3.53
CA VAL A 80 4.39 -17.07 -3.87
C VAL A 80 3.34 -16.31 -4.68
N HIS A 81 2.68 -16.96 -5.64
CA HIS A 81 1.62 -16.34 -6.42
C HIS A 81 0.43 -15.93 -5.55
N GLN A 82 -0.03 -16.82 -4.66
CA GLN A 82 -1.08 -16.53 -3.69
C GLN A 82 -0.69 -15.39 -2.74
N LEU A 83 0.57 -15.38 -2.26
CA LEU A 83 1.06 -14.31 -1.40
C LEU A 83 1.10 -12.97 -2.13
N LYS A 84 1.58 -12.95 -3.38
CA LYS A 84 1.58 -11.75 -4.23
C LYS A 84 0.16 -11.22 -4.45
N GLN A 85 -0.78 -12.09 -4.83
CA GLN A 85 -2.18 -11.69 -4.99
C GLN A 85 -2.78 -11.10 -3.70
N ARG A 86 -2.47 -11.68 -2.53
CA ARG A 86 -2.91 -11.11 -1.23
C ARG A 86 -2.26 -9.75 -0.99
N GLN A 87 -0.97 -9.60 -1.24
CA GLN A 87 -0.24 -8.35 -1.10
C GLN A 87 -0.82 -7.27 -2.03
N ASP A 88 -0.98 -7.58 -3.32
CA ASP A 88 -1.53 -6.66 -4.31
C ASP A 88 -2.94 -6.20 -3.93
N ASN A 89 -3.79 -7.11 -3.42
CA ASN A 89 -5.11 -6.76 -2.90
C ASN A 89 -5.04 -5.82 -1.69
N THR A 90 -4.14 -6.10 -0.73
CA THR A 90 -3.95 -5.24 0.44
C THR A 90 -3.39 -3.86 0.08
N ILE A 91 -2.42 -3.81 -0.85
CA ILE A 91 -1.85 -2.55 -1.35
C ILE A 91 -2.95 -1.75 -2.04
N SER A 92 -3.70 -2.36 -2.94
CA SER A 92 -4.83 -1.71 -3.62
C SER A 92 -5.91 -1.20 -2.66
N GLN A 93 -6.12 -1.88 -1.52
CA GLN A 93 -7.06 -1.42 -0.49
C GLN A 93 -6.49 -0.24 0.31
N LEU A 94 -5.21 -0.29 0.67
CA LEU A 94 -4.52 0.79 1.37
C LEU A 94 -4.44 2.04 0.50
N GLU A 95 -4.08 1.91 -0.78
CA GLU A 95 -4.04 3.02 -1.73
C GLU A 95 -5.42 3.71 -1.87
N ARG A 96 -6.50 2.94 -1.96
CA ARG A 96 -7.87 3.48 -1.97
C ARG A 96 -8.20 4.20 -0.66
N SER A 97 -7.79 3.66 0.49
CA SER A 97 -7.99 4.30 1.79
C SER A 97 -7.20 5.61 1.91
N MET A 98 -5.93 5.61 1.48
CA MET A 98 -5.09 6.81 1.46
C MET A 98 -5.65 7.89 0.54
N ALA A 99 -6.15 7.52 -0.64
CA ALA A 99 -6.80 8.47 -1.55
C ALA A 99 -8.02 9.12 -0.90
N ARG A 100 -8.89 8.32 -0.25
CA ARG A 100 -10.07 8.81 0.46
C ARG A 100 -9.71 9.74 1.63
N LEU A 101 -8.74 9.36 2.45
CA LEU A 101 -8.28 10.18 3.58
C LEU A 101 -7.66 11.50 3.10
N THR A 102 -6.94 11.48 1.98
CA THR A 102 -6.36 12.69 1.38
C THR A 102 -7.46 13.64 0.90
N GLU A 103 -8.49 13.12 0.23
CA GLU A 103 -9.65 13.91 -0.19
C GLU A 103 -10.40 14.52 1.01
N GLN A 104 -10.58 13.75 2.09
CA GLN A 104 -11.19 14.25 3.33
C GLN A 104 -10.36 15.38 3.96
N LEU A 105 -9.03 15.24 4.00
CA LEU A 105 -8.15 16.31 4.50
C LEU A 105 -8.23 17.58 3.64
N ASP A 106 -8.30 17.44 2.32
CA ASP A 106 -8.45 18.58 1.42
C ASP A 106 -9.79 19.31 1.66
N LEU A 107 -10.89 18.57 1.82
CA LEU A 107 -12.20 19.13 2.15
C LEU A 107 -12.19 19.87 3.49
N GLN A 108 -11.65 19.23 4.54
CA GLN A 108 -11.52 19.85 5.86
C GLN A 108 -10.62 21.10 5.82
N SER A 109 -9.55 21.09 5.02
CA SER A 109 -8.68 22.27 4.87
C SER A 109 -9.43 23.46 4.27
N LEU A 110 -10.32 23.22 3.30
CA LEU A 110 -11.17 24.25 2.70
C LEU A 110 -12.21 24.77 3.71
N GLU A 111 -12.78 23.90 4.53
CA GLU A 111 -13.70 24.30 5.59
C GLU A 111 -13.02 25.13 6.67
N LEU A 112 -11.83 24.74 7.12
CA LEU A 112 -11.02 25.52 8.05
C LEU A 112 -10.69 26.91 7.50
N LEU A 113 -10.38 27.02 6.19
CA LEU A 113 -10.17 28.32 5.55
C LEU A 113 -11.45 29.17 5.52
N ARG A 114 -12.61 28.56 5.25
CA ARG A 114 -13.91 29.25 5.30
C ARG A 114 -14.23 29.74 6.72
N LEU A 115 -14.00 28.91 7.74
CA LEU A 115 -14.18 29.26 9.15
C LEU A 115 -13.25 30.40 9.57
N LYS A 116 -11.96 30.33 9.22
CA LYS A 116 -11.00 31.41 9.48
C LYS A 116 -11.44 32.72 8.85
N LYS A 117 -11.95 32.69 7.60
CA LYS A 117 -12.48 33.88 6.92
C LYS A 117 -13.72 34.44 7.62
N ALA A 118 -14.66 33.59 8.02
CA ALA A 118 -15.85 33.99 8.77
C ALA A 118 -15.49 34.60 10.13
N ASN A 119 -14.55 33.99 10.85
CA ASN A 119 -14.05 34.50 12.12
C ASN A 119 -13.37 35.87 11.95
N ALA A 120 -12.53 36.05 10.93
CA ALA A 120 -11.93 37.36 10.63
C ALA A 120 -12.97 38.45 10.34
N LYS A 121 -14.05 38.11 9.60
CA LYS A 121 -15.19 39.03 9.39
C LYS A 121 -15.90 39.37 10.69
N LEU A 122 -16.15 38.39 11.56
CA LEU A 122 -16.77 38.61 12.87
C LEU A 122 -15.91 39.52 13.75
N VAL A 123 -14.60 39.30 13.81
CA VAL A 123 -13.67 40.14 14.59
C VAL A 123 -13.69 41.58 14.06
N SER A 124 -13.66 41.77 12.74
CA SER A 124 -13.77 43.09 12.12
C SER A 124 -15.12 43.77 12.40
N ALA A 125 -16.23 43.03 12.29
CA ALA A 125 -17.57 43.55 12.59
C ALA A 125 -17.72 43.94 14.06
N ASN A 126 -17.20 43.12 14.98
CA ASN A 126 -17.18 43.43 16.41
C ASN A 126 -16.33 44.67 16.73
N ALA A 127 -15.19 44.85 16.04
CA ALA A 127 -14.39 46.07 16.19
C ALA A 127 -15.17 47.31 15.75
N ALA A 128 -15.80 47.27 14.57
CA ALA A 128 -16.62 48.37 14.06
C ALA A 128 -17.83 48.70 14.96
N LEU A 129 -18.46 47.67 15.56
CA LEU A 129 -19.51 47.87 16.56
C LEU A 129 -18.98 48.56 17.82
N ARG A 130 -17.81 48.18 18.31
CA ARG A 130 -17.19 48.83 19.48
C ARG A 130 -16.84 50.28 19.19
N ASP A 131 -16.31 50.57 18.02
CA ASP A 131 -15.97 51.94 17.60
C ASP A 131 -17.22 52.82 17.48
N THR A 132 -18.31 52.29 16.91
CA THR A 132 -19.58 53.05 16.79
C THR A 132 -20.34 53.19 18.10
N GLN A 133 -20.27 52.20 19.00
CA GLN A 133 -20.77 52.34 20.37
C GLN A 133 -19.98 53.40 21.15
N ALA A 134 -18.64 53.43 21.00
CA ALA A 134 -17.81 54.46 21.61
C ALA A 134 -18.11 55.86 21.06
N ALA A 135 -18.49 55.97 19.78
CA ALA A 135 -18.94 57.21 19.14
C ALA A 135 -20.39 57.62 19.48
N GLY A 136 -21.13 56.80 20.24
CA GLY A 136 -22.46 57.13 20.77
C GLY A 136 -23.62 57.01 19.78
N TYR A 137 -23.38 56.63 18.52
CA TYR A 137 -24.41 56.43 17.50
C TYR A 137 -24.11 55.19 16.65
N PRO A 138 -24.71 54.03 16.94
CA PRO A 138 -24.62 52.88 16.04
C PRO A 138 -25.41 53.15 14.75
N GLU A 139 -24.69 53.43 13.66
CA GLU A 139 -25.30 53.50 12.33
C GLU A 139 -25.91 52.15 11.96
N GLY A 140 -27.14 52.13 11.44
CA GLY A 140 -27.87 50.90 11.11
C GLY A 140 -27.13 49.96 10.14
N GLN A 141 -26.18 50.48 9.36
CA GLN A 141 -25.32 49.66 8.50
C GLN A 141 -24.29 48.80 9.26
N VAL A 142 -23.86 49.23 10.45
CA VAL A 142 -22.92 48.46 11.29
C VAL A 142 -23.67 47.35 12.01
N MET A 143 -24.88 47.62 12.49
CA MET A 143 -25.79 46.59 13.04
C MET A 143 -26.15 45.53 11.98
N ASN A 144 -26.47 45.94 10.76
CA ASN A 144 -26.74 44.99 9.67
C ASN A 144 -25.49 44.17 9.32
N ARG A 145 -24.29 44.76 9.37
CA ARG A 145 -23.03 44.03 9.17
C ARG A 145 -22.77 43.02 10.28
N SER A 146 -23.00 43.37 11.54
CA SER A 146 -22.82 42.42 12.65
C SER A 146 -23.82 41.27 12.59
N LEU A 147 -25.11 41.56 12.34
CA LEU A 147 -26.14 40.54 12.16
C LEU A 147 -25.82 39.60 10.99
N SER A 148 -25.33 40.15 9.86
CA SER A 148 -24.92 39.33 8.72
C SER A 148 -23.72 38.43 9.05
N ALA A 149 -22.77 38.94 9.85
CA ALA A 149 -21.61 38.17 10.27
C ALA A 149 -22.00 37.08 11.28
N GLU A 150 -22.92 37.36 12.21
CA GLU A 150 -23.50 36.36 13.13
C GLU A 150 -24.25 35.26 12.38
N LEU A 151 -25.04 35.61 11.37
CA LEU A 151 -25.70 34.62 10.51
C LEU A 151 -24.69 33.76 9.74
N GLU A 152 -23.63 34.35 9.19
CA GLU A 152 -22.54 33.59 8.55
C GLU A 152 -21.84 32.66 9.56
N ALA A 153 -21.67 33.09 10.81
CA ALA A 153 -21.08 32.28 11.89
C ALA A 153 -21.95 31.06 12.24
N LEU A 154 -23.24 31.30 12.51
CA LEU A 154 -24.21 30.25 12.84
C LEU A 154 -24.38 29.26 11.68
N GLN A 155 -24.36 29.74 10.43
CA GLN A 155 -24.38 28.87 9.27
C GLN A 155 -23.12 28.02 9.13
N ALA A 156 -21.95 28.57 9.48
CA ALA A 156 -20.70 27.82 9.45
C ALA A 156 -20.67 26.76 10.56
N GLU A 157 -21.10 27.10 11.77
CA GLU A 157 -21.25 26.17 12.90
C GLU A 157 -22.22 25.04 12.55
N ARG A 158 -23.40 25.37 12.00
CA ARG A 158 -24.37 24.36 11.56
C ARG A 158 -23.84 23.44 10.45
N ARG A 159 -22.96 23.93 9.56
CA ARG A 159 -22.31 23.08 8.54
C ARG A 159 -21.32 22.10 9.17
N VAL A 160 -20.55 22.54 10.17
CA VAL A 160 -19.64 21.67 10.93
C VAL A 160 -20.45 20.60 11.65
N GLU A 161 -21.53 20.96 12.35
CA GLU A 161 -22.41 20.00 13.03
C GLU A 161 -22.98 18.96 12.05
N ILE A 162 -23.40 19.37 10.85
CA ILE A 162 -23.91 18.43 9.83
C ILE A 162 -22.79 17.50 9.34
N ALA A 163 -21.59 18.03 9.08
CA ALA A 163 -20.45 17.22 8.64
C ALA A 163 -20.02 16.19 9.71
N GLU A 164 -19.96 16.60 10.99
CA GLU A 164 -19.71 15.69 12.11
C GLU A 164 -20.79 14.61 12.21
N MET A 165 -22.06 14.98 12.03
CA MET A 165 -23.17 14.03 12.07
C MET A 165 -23.14 13.04 10.88
N GLU A 166 -22.73 13.49 9.68
CA GLU A 166 -22.52 12.63 8.52
C GLU A 166 -21.34 11.67 8.72
N GLU A 167 -20.27 12.11 9.37
CA GLU A 167 -19.12 11.27 9.73
C GLU A 167 -19.53 10.18 10.74
N ILE A 168 -20.24 10.56 11.81
CA ILE A 168 -20.80 9.60 12.79
C ILE A 168 -21.73 8.60 12.08
N LEU A 169 -22.60 9.05 11.18
CA LEU A 169 -23.47 8.15 10.42
C LEU A 169 -22.68 7.22 9.51
N ALA A 170 -21.59 7.69 8.88
CA ALA A 170 -20.73 6.88 8.05
C ALA A 170 -19.98 5.81 8.85
N GLU A 171 -19.63 6.07 10.11
CA GLU A 171 -19.03 5.11 11.03
C GLU A 171 -20.04 4.12 11.62
N LEU A 172 -21.27 4.55 11.93
CA LEU A 172 -22.31 3.68 12.49
C LEU A 172 -22.90 2.72 11.45
N LYS A 173 -23.00 3.14 10.18
CA LYS A 173 -23.58 2.34 9.09
C LYS A 173 -22.91 0.97 8.89
N PRO A 174 -21.57 0.83 8.89
CA PRO A 174 -20.94 -0.48 8.81
C PRO A 174 -21.20 -1.35 10.06
N LEU A 175 -21.27 -0.77 11.26
CA LEU A 175 -21.56 -1.51 12.50
C LEU A 175 -22.97 -2.12 12.48
N LEU A 176 -23.98 -1.35 12.06
CA LEU A 176 -25.35 -1.82 11.86
C LEU A 176 -25.45 -2.93 10.80
N SER A 177 -24.70 -2.81 9.71
CA SER A 177 -24.67 -3.85 8.67
C SER A 177 -23.99 -5.14 9.14
N ALA A 178 -22.97 -5.04 10.00
CA ALA A 178 -22.26 -6.18 10.57
C ALA A 178 -23.16 -6.96 11.56
N GLU A 179 -23.91 -6.28 12.44
CA GLU A 179 -24.90 -6.92 13.31
C GLU A 179 -26.02 -7.62 12.53
N ALA A 180 -26.55 -6.99 11.47
CA ALA A 180 -27.57 -7.59 10.62
C ALA A 180 -27.08 -8.88 9.91
N SER A 181 -25.80 -8.94 9.54
CA SER A 181 -25.18 -10.15 8.96
C SER A 181 -24.78 -11.23 9.98
N HIS A 182 -24.66 -10.89 11.27
CA HIS A 182 -24.41 -11.86 12.34
C HIS A 182 -25.70 -12.46 12.93
N ALA A 183 -26.85 -11.83 12.69
CA ALA A 183 -28.16 -12.25 13.18
C ALA A 183 -28.97 -13.13 12.19
N GLY A 184 -28.39 -13.51 11.05
CA GLY A 184 -28.98 -14.42 10.06
C GLY A 184 -28.09 -15.63 9.79
#